data_AF-A0A521I4F9-F1
#
_entry.id   AF-A0A521I4F9-F1
#
_cell.length_a   1.000
_cell.length_b   1.000
_cell.length_c   1.000
_cell.angle_alpha   90.00
_cell.angle_beta   90.00
_cell.angle_gamma   90.00
#
_symmetry.space_group_name_H-M   'P 1'
#
loop_
_entity.id
_entity.type
_entity.pdbx_description
1 polymer ?
#
loop_
_entity_poly.entity_id
_entity_poly.type
_entity_poly.pdbx_seq_one_letter_code
_entity_poly.pdbx_strand_id
1 'polypeptide(L)' 'MIAKLDESKYANLLAATLPGVITDDAELERLTEEVNRLVSKGIKQERLAPEEEKLLALLTRLIQDYEQNFE' A
#
# COMPACT_ATOMS: atom_id res chain seq x y z
N MET A 1 -7.57 -10.98 16.65
CA MET A 1 -6.12 -11.15 16.91
C MET A 1 -5.40 -10.48 15.75
N ILE A 2 -4.58 -9.47 16.00
CA ILE A 2 -3.67 -8.95 14.96
C ILE A 2 -2.64 -10.06 14.74
N ALA A 3 -2.70 -10.73 13.58
CA ALA A 3 -1.72 -11.73 13.23
C ALA A 3 -0.33 -11.07 13.25
N LYS A 4 0.64 -11.75 13.86
CA LYS A 4 1.99 -11.23 14.08
C LYS A 4 2.61 -10.86 12.73
N LEU A 5 2.97 -9.60 12.56
CA LEU A 5 3.66 -9.09 11.37
C LEU A 5 5.04 -9.74 11.24
N ASP A 6 5.33 -10.31 10.08
CA ASP A 6 6.67 -10.75 9.69
C ASP A 6 7.42 -9.57 9.08
N GLU A 7 8.40 -9.06 9.82
CA GLU A 7 9.18 -7.88 9.42
C GLU A 7 9.97 -8.11 8.13
N SER A 8 10.45 -9.33 7.88
CA SER A 8 11.22 -9.62 6.66
C SER A 8 10.32 -9.63 5.42
N LYS A 9 9.11 -10.19 5.53
CA LYS A 9 8.12 -10.14 4.46
C LYS A 9 7.66 -8.71 4.20
N TYR A 10 7.42 -7.95 5.25
CA TYR A 10 7.03 -6.55 5.12
C TYR A 10 8.15 -5.71 4.50
N ALA A 11 9.40 -5.91 4.89
CA ALA A 11 10.56 -5.24 4.29
C ALA A 11 10.68 -5.55 2.78
N ASN A 12 10.44 -6.79 2.37
CA ASN A 12 10.44 -7.15 0.94
C ASN A 12 9.31 -6.45 0.18
N LEU A 13 8.11 -6.34 0.76
CA LEU A 13 7.01 -5.60 0.16
C LEU A 13 7.35 -4.11 0.01
N LEU A 14 7.92 -3.49 1.04
CA LEU A 14 8.37 -2.10 0.99
C LEU A 14 9.46 -1.89 -0.08
N ALA A 15 10.44 -2.80 -0.16
CA ALA A 15 11.50 -2.71 -1.17
C ALA A 15 10.96 -2.86 -2.60
N ALA A 16 9.93 -3.70 -2.80
CA ALA A 16 9.31 -3.88 -4.11
C ALA A 16 8.43 -2.71 -4.53
N THR A 17 7.76 -2.06 -3.56
CA THR A 17 6.77 -1.00 -3.83
C THR A 17 7.35 0.42 -3.70
N LEU A 18 8.50 0.55 -3.03
CA LEU A 18 9.19 1.81 -2.76
C LEU A 18 8.23 2.94 -2.35
N PRO A 19 7.39 2.74 -1.32
CA PRO A 19 6.43 3.75 -0.91
C PRO A 19 7.18 4.95 -0.32
N GLY A 20 6.77 6.15 -0.73
CA GLY A 20 7.35 7.40 -0.29
C GLY A 20 6.34 8.53 -0.42
N VAL A 21 6.70 9.71 0.10
CA VAL A 21 5.90 10.93 -0.09
C VAL A 21 5.75 11.16 -1.59
N ILE A 22 4.50 11.27 -2.05
CA ILE A 22 4.16 11.47 -3.45
C ILE A 22 4.39 12.95 -3.77
N THR A 23 5.08 13.22 -4.88
CA THR A 23 5.44 14.57 -5.32
C THR A 23 4.95 14.90 -6.73
N ASP A 24 4.49 13.89 -7.47
CA ASP A 24 3.94 14.03 -8.80
C ASP A 24 2.85 12.98 -9.12
N ASP A 25 2.14 13.21 -10.23
CA ASP A 25 1.04 12.36 -10.67
C ASP A 25 1.50 10.96 -11.11
N ALA A 26 2.76 10.79 -11.53
CA ALA A 26 3.28 9.47 -11.93
C ALA A 26 3.52 8.58 -10.69
N GLU A 27 3.94 9.17 -9.58
CA GLU A 27 4.00 8.51 -8.28
C GLU A 27 2.60 8.18 -7.75
N LEU A 28 1.64 9.10 -7.90
CA LEU A 28 0.24 8.87 -7.55
C LEU A 28 -0.34 7.67 -8.31
N GLU A 29 -0.18 7.65 -9.64
CA GLU A 29 -0.66 6.58 -10.52
C GLU A 29 -0.07 5.22 -10.09
N ARG A 30 1.26 5.14 -9.93
CA ARG A 30 1.95 3.91 -9.53
C ARG A 30 1.43 3.37 -8.19
N LEU A 31 1.30 4.22 -7.17
CA LEU A 31 0.82 3.77 -5.85
C LEU A 31 -0.67 3.43 -5.88
N THR A 32 -1.47 4.09 -6.72
CA THR A 32 -2.89 3.77 -6.93
C THR A 32 -3.06 2.38 -7.59
N GLU A 33 -2.25 2.06 -8.58
CA GLU A 33 -2.23 0.72 -9.19
C GLU A 33 -1.88 -0.38 -8.16
N GLU A 34 -0.93 -0.11 -7.29
CA GLU A 34 -0.54 -1.00 -6.20
C GLU A 34 -1.70 -1.25 -5.22
N VAL A 35 -2.39 -0.19 -4.78
CA VAL A 35 -3.59 -0.28 -3.95
C VAL A 35 -4.66 -1.12 -4.64
N ASN A 36 -4.95 -0.85 -5.91
CA ASN A 36 -5.94 -1.60 -6.69
C ASN A 36 -5.58 -3.09 -6.80
N ARG A 37 -4.29 -3.41 -6.95
CA ARG A 37 -3.82 -4.80 -6.95
C ARG A 37 -4.04 -5.48 -5.60
N LEU A 38 -3.71 -4.82 -4.50
CA LEU A 38 -3.89 -5.36 -3.14
C LEU A 38 -5.37 -5.56 -2.81
N VAL A 39 -6.23 -4.59 -3.14
CA VAL A 39 -7.69 -4.72 -2.97
C VAL A 39 -8.22 -5.89 -3.79
N SER A 40 -7.84 -5.98 -5.08
CA SER A 40 -8.24 -7.10 -5.94
C SER A 40 -7.76 -8.45 -5.41
N LYS A 41 -6.56 -8.50 -4.83
CA LYS A 41 -6.02 -9.70 -4.20
C LYS A 41 -6.83 -10.09 -2.97
N GLY A 42 -7.12 -9.13 -2.08
CA GLY A 42 -7.91 -9.33 -0.87
C GLY A 42 -9.31 -9.84 -1.17
N ILE A 43 -9.97 -9.30 -2.21
CA ILE A 43 -11.28 -9.80 -2.67
C ILE A 43 -11.17 -11.25 -3.15
N LYS A 44 -10.18 -11.56 -4.00
CA LYS A 44 -10.01 -12.92 -4.56
C LYS A 44 -9.66 -13.98 -3.50
N GLN A 45 -8.97 -13.58 -2.44
CA GLN A 45 -8.47 -14.49 -1.40
C GLN A 45 -9.30 -14.42 -0.11
N GLU A 46 -10.35 -13.60 -0.09
CA GLU A 46 -11.21 -13.26 1.06
C GLU A 46 -10.46 -12.65 2.26
N ARG A 47 -9.15 -12.43 2.14
CA ARG A 47 -8.28 -11.79 3.11
C ARG A 47 -6.94 -11.42 2.48
N LEU A 48 -6.22 -10.50 3.11
CA LEU A 48 -4.81 -10.24 2.83
C LEU A 48 -3.91 -10.87 3.88
N ALA A 49 -2.62 -11.01 3.56
CA ALA A 49 -1.63 -11.25 4.60
C ALA A 49 -1.49 -9.98 5.48
N PRO A 50 -1.11 -10.09 6.76
CA PRO A 50 -0.98 -8.95 7.65
C PRO A 50 -0.02 -7.87 7.13
N GLU A 51 1.05 -8.28 6.42
CA GLU A 51 2.02 -7.39 5.82
C GLU A 51 1.44 -6.62 4.63
N GLU A 52 0.55 -7.26 3.87
CA GLU A 52 -0.14 -6.67 2.72
C GLU A 52 -1.24 -5.72 3.16
N GLU A 53 -1.97 -6.06 4.23
CA GLU A 53 -2.90 -5.16 4.91
C GLU A 53 -2.18 -3.89 5.40
N LYS A 54 -1.02 -4.07 6.03
CA LYS A 54 -0.20 -2.94 6.51
C LYS A 54 0.34 -2.08 5.37
N LEU A 55 0.77 -2.71 4.27
CA LEU A 55 1.21 -1.98 3.07
C LEU A 55 0.04 -1.21 2.45
N LEU A 56 -1.12 -1.85 2.27
CA LEU A 56 -2.32 -1.22 1.73
C LEU A 56 -2.68 0.04 2.54
N ALA A 57 -2.71 -0.06 3.87
CA ALA A 57 -2.98 1.07 4.75
C ALA A 57 -1.97 2.23 4.57
N LEU A 58 -0.68 1.91 4.43
CA LEU A 58 0.37 2.91 4.18
C LEU A 58 0.17 3.63 2.85
N LEU A 59 -0.06 2.88 1.77
CA LEU A 59 -0.22 3.43 0.43
C LEU A 59 -1.46 4.32 0.33
N THR A 60 -2.60 3.86 0.87
CA THR A 60 -3.82 4.67 0.95
C THR A 60 -3.57 5.97 1.71
N ARG A 61 -2.77 5.94 2.79
CA ARG A 61 -2.46 7.15 3.55
C ARG A 61 -1.60 8.14 2.75
N LEU A 62 -0.62 7.65 1.98
CA LEU A 62 0.23 8.50 1.13
C LEU A 62 -0.55 9.15 0.00
N ILE A 63 -1.47 8.41 -0.63
CA ILE A 63 -2.37 8.93 -1.67
C ILE A 63 -3.27 10.02 -1.09
N GLN A 64 -3.93 9.77 0.04
CA GLN A 64 -4.77 10.75 0.71
C GLN A 64 -4.00 12.02 1.10
N ASP A 65 -2.75 11.88 1.54
CA ASP A 65 -1.90 13.02 1.89
C ASP A 65 -1.57 13.88 0.67
N TYR A 66 -1.29 13.26 -0.48
CA TYR A 66 -1.13 13.98 -1.74
C TYR A 66 -2.43 14.70 -2.14
N GLU A 67 -3.55 13.97 -2.22
CA GLU A 67 -4.85 14.54 -2.60
C GLU A 67 -5.24 15.75 -1.74
N GLN A 68 -4.99 15.70 -0.43
CA GLN A 68 -5.29 16.80 0.50
C GLN A 68 -4.40 18.04 0.33
N ASN A 69 -3.16 17.87 -0.15
CA ASN A 69 -2.21 18.98 -0.33
C ASN A 69 -2.35 19.67 -1.69
N PHE A 70 -3.05 19.05 -2.64
CA PHE A 70 -3.26 19.55 -4.00
C PHE A 70 -4.74 19.90 -4.30
N GLU A 71 -5.61 19.94 -3.28
CA GLU A 71 -6.98 20.47 -3.31
C GLU A 71 -7.07 22.01 -3.17
#